data_AF-A0A966HQL3-F1
#
_entry.id   AF-A0A966HQL3-F1
#
_cell.length_a   1.000
_cell.length_b   1.000
_cell.length_c   1.000
_cell.angle_alpha   90.00
_cell.angle_beta   90.00
_cell.angle_gamma   90.00
#
_symmetry.space_group_name_H-M   'P 1'
#
loop_
_entity.id
_entity.type
_entity.pdbx_description
1 polymer ?
#
loop_
_entity_poly.entity_id
_entity_poly.type
_entity_poly.pdbx_seq_one_letter_code
_entity_poly.pdbx_strand_id
1 'polypeptide(L)' 'KNNKVKFKATRVDLVFGSNSILRAYAEVYAQDDNKEKFIKDFVDVWTKIMNANFSKFH' A
#
# COMPACT_ATOMS: atom_id res chain seq x y z
N LYS A 1 -20.31 18.81 -16.56
CA LYS A 1 -19.37 17.81 -16.00
C LYS A 1 -17.94 18.30 -16.25
N ASN A 2 -17.16 18.56 -15.20
CA ASN A 2 -15.75 18.97 -15.36
C ASN A 2 -14.92 17.75 -15.79
N ASN A 3 -14.58 17.68 -17.07
CA ASN A 3 -13.76 16.60 -17.68
C ASN A 3 -12.26 16.73 -17.32
N LYS A 4 -11.97 17.20 -16.09
CA LYS A 4 -10.60 17.37 -15.60
C LYS A 4 -10.12 16.05 -15.02
N VAL A 5 -8.95 15.61 -15.44
CA VAL A 5 -8.27 14.43 -14.88
C VAL A 5 -8.03 14.69 -13.40
N LYS A 6 -8.65 13.89 -12.52
CA LYS A 6 -8.49 14.00 -11.07
C LYS A 6 -7.24 13.28 -10.58
N PHE A 7 -6.96 12.11 -11.13
CA PHE A 7 -5.81 11.26 -10.78
C PHE A 7 -5.33 10.48 -12.02
N LYS A 8 -4.03 10.15 -12.04
CA LYS A 8 -3.42 9.25 -13.03
C LYS A 8 -2.88 8.03 -12.29
N ALA A 9 -3.15 6.84 -12.80
CA ALA A 9 -2.80 5.58 -12.17
C ALA A 9 -2.32 4.58 -13.22
N THR A 10 -1.46 3.66 -12.81
CA THR A 10 -0.99 2.53 -13.61
C THR A 10 -1.76 1.26 -13.26
N ARG A 11 -1.51 0.17 -14.00
CA ARG A 11 -2.10 -1.15 -13.68
C ARG A 11 -1.74 -1.63 -12.28
N VAL A 12 -0.54 -1.29 -11.80
CA VAL A 12 -0.05 -1.68 -10.46
C VAL A 12 -0.89 -1.02 -9.37
N ASP A 13 -1.38 0.20 -9.60
CA ASP A 13 -2.26 0.89 -8.64
C ASP A 13 -3.69 0.34 -8.71
N LEU A 14 -4.19 0.11 -9.92
CA LEU A 14 -5.59 -0.28 -10.16
C LEU A 14 -5.89 -1.74 -9.76
N VAL A 15 -4.87 -2.61 -9.65
CA VAL A 15 -5.05 -4.01 -9.25
C VAL A 15 -5.61 -4.13 -7.82
N PHE A 16 -5.26 -3.19 -6.94
CA PHE A 16 -5.76 -3.14 -5.56
C PHE A 16 -7.26 -2.85 -5.49
N GLY A 17 -7.85 -2.22 -6.51
CA GLY A 17 -9.30 -1.93 -6.56
C GLY A 17 -10.12 -2.96 -7.35
N SER A 18 -9.46 -3.80 -8.14
CA SER A 18 -10.11 -4.70 -9.12
C SER A 18 -9.98 -6.19 -8.80
N ASN A 19 -8.99 -6.59 -7.99
CA ASN A 19 -8.89 -7.94 -7.43
C ASN A 19 -9.57 -8.00 -6.06
N SER A 20 -10.50 -8.94 -5.84
CA SER A 20 -11.31 -9.01 -4.62
C SER A 20 -10.50 -9.20 -3.34
N ILE A 21 -9.41 -9.97 -3.40
CA ILE A 21 -8.53 -10.21 -2.24
C ILE A 21 -7.73 -8.94 -1.92
N LEU A 22 -7.08 -8.35 -2.93
CA LEU A 22 -6.29 -7.14 -2.73
C LEU A 22 -7.16 -5.95 -2.31
N ARG A 23 -8.40 -5.90 -2.81
CA ARG A 23 -9.39 -4.90 -2.40
C ARG A 23 -9.77 -5.03 -0.94
N ALA A 24 -9.97 -6.25 -0.43
CA ALA A 24 -10.26 -6.46 0.99
C ALA A 24 -9.12 -5.91 1.88
N TYR A 25 -7.86 -6.12 1.49
CA TYR A 25 -6.72 -5.52 2.21
C TYR A 25 -6.69 -4.00 2.10
N ALA A 26 -6.96 -3.44 0.93
CA ALA A 26 -7.03 -1.99 0.73
C ALA A 26 -8.13 -1.35 1.59
N GLU A 27 -9.29 -2.02 1.71
CA GLU A 27 -10.41 -1.57 2.53
C GLU A 27 -10.06 -1.56 4.01
N VAL A 28 -9.34 -2.57 4.52
CA VAL A 28 -8.84 -2.58 5.91
C VAL A 28 -8.00 -1.34 6.20
N TYR A 29 -7.00 -1.02 5.36
CA TYR A 29 -6.16 0.15 5.60
C TYR A 29 -6.83 1.50 5.35
N ALA A 30 -7.95 1.52 4.62
CA ALA A 30 -8.70 2.73 4.33
C ALA A 30 -9.72 3.10 5.43
N GLN A 31 -9.91 2.27 6.45
CA GLN A 31 -10.77 2.58 7.59
C GLN A 31 -10.20 3.72 8.44
N ASP A 32 -11.07 4.57 8.99
CA ASP A 32 -10.70 5.80 9.71
C ASP A 32 -9.82 5.52 10.96
N ASP A 33 -9.99 4.37 11.60
CA ASP A 33 -9.25 3.92 12.77
C ASP A 33 -7.93 3.19 12.44
N ASN A 34 -7.70 2.84 11.17
CA ASN A 34 -6.55 2.04 10.74
C ASN A 34 -5.36 2.85 10.24
N LYS A 35 -5.38 4.19 10.35
CA LYS A 35 -4.25 5.04 9.95
C LYS A 35 -2.97 4.74 10.74
N GLU A 36 -3.07 4.58 12.06
CA GLU A 36 -1.90 4.26 12.90
C GLU A 36 -1.36 2.86 12.58
N LYS A 37 -2.27 1.90 12.38
CA LYS A 37 -1.93 0.54 11.94
C LYS A 37 -1.19 0.55 10.60
N PHE A 38 -1.68 1.31 9.62
CA PHE A 38 -1.02 1.44 8.32
C PHE A 38 0.42 1.96 8.46
N ILE A 39 0.63 3.00 9.27
CA ILE A 39 1.97 3.56 9.48
C ILE A 39 2.89 2.53 10.13
N LYS A 40 2.43 1.86 11.18
CA LYS A 40 3.21 0.83 11.89
C LYS A 40 3.59 -0.32 10.96
N ASP A 41 2.61 -0.90 10.26
CA ASP A 41 2.84 -2.03 9.37
C ASP A 41 3.77 -1.63 8.21
N PHE A 42 3.66 -0.39 7.70
CA PHE A 42 4.56 0.12 6.67
C PHE A 42 6.02 0.26 7.18
N VAL A 43 6.22 0.83 8.36
CA VAL A 43 7.55 0.99 8.98
C VAL A 43 8.19 -0.37 9.28
N ASP A 44 7.41 -1.34 9.76
CA ASP A 44 7.89 -2.69 10.06
C ASP A 44 8.38 -3.40 8.79
N VAL A 45 7.61 -3.33 7.70
CA VAL A 45 8.00 -3.93 6.41
C VAL A 45 9.22 -3.22 5.83
N TRP A 46 9.28 -1.89 5.90
CA TRP A 46 10.43 -1.13 5.41
C TRP A 46 11.72 -1.52 6.16
N THR A 47 11.65 -1.57 7.49
CA THR A 47 12.77 -1.97 8.35
C THR A 47 13.23 -3.39 8.02
N LYS A 48 12.29 -4.32 7.81
CA LYS A 48 12.59 -5.69 7.40
C LYS A 48 13.35 -5.75 6.06
N ILE A 49 12.90 -5.01 5.05
CA ILE A 49 13.56 -4.97 3.74
C ILE A 49 14.98 -4.42 3.87
N MET A 50 15.16 -3.35 4.64
CA MET A 50 16.49 -2.78 4.88
C MET A 50 17.42 -3.80 5.53
N ASN A 51 16.99 -4.44 6.62
CA ASN A 51 17.80 -5.45 7.31
C ASN A 51 18.09 -6.68 6.44
N ALA A 52 17.14 -7.12 5.61
CA ALA A 52 17.34 -8.22 4.67
C ALA A 52 18.37 -7.87 3.59
N ASN A 53 18.42 -6.62 3.15
CA ASN A 53 19.45 -6.14 2.24
C ASN A 53 20.82 -6.09 2.95
N PHE A 54 20.91 -5.53 4.17
CA PHE A 54 22.17 -5.48 4.91
C PHE A 54 22.74 -6.85 5.27
N SER A 55 21.88 -7.83 5.60
CA SER A 55 22.32 -9.21 5.91
C SER A 55 22.84 -9.98 4.68
N LYS A 56 22.55 -9.55 3.46
CA LYS A 56 22.98 -10.23 2.22
C LYS A 56 24.38 -9.81 1.75
N PHE A 57 25.01 -8.83 2.41
CA PHE A 57 26.33 -8.30 2.06
C PHE A 57 27.45 -8.70 3.05
N HIS A 58 27.15 -9.59 4.02
CA HIS A 58 28.12 -10.28 4.87
C HIS A 58 28.13 -11.77 4.53
#